data_AF-A0A5E6N9B1-F1
#
_entry.id   AF-A0A5E6N9B1-F1
#
_cell.length_a   1.000
_cell.length_b   1.000
_cell.length_c   1.000
_cell.angle_alpha   90.00
_cell.angle_beta   90.00
_cell.angle_gamma   90.00
#
_symmetry.space_group_name_H-M   'P 1'
#
loop_
_entity.id
_entity.type
_entity.pdbx_description
1 polymer ?
#
loop_
_entity_poly.entity_id
_entity_poly.type
_entity_poly.pdbx_seq_one_letter_code
_entity_poly.pdbx_strand_id
1 'polypeptide(L)' 'MVILNQNQQDFIEFVLDKYIEIGVEELEQDKLPDLLKSKYQTLEDAKEVLGDVNDIVPLFTDFQKYLYQSKVA' A
#
# COMPACT_ATOMS: atom_id res chain seq x y z
N MET A 1 15.10 -1.14 9.75
CA MET A 1 14.08 -0.16 10.15
C MET A 1 13.68 0.57 8.89
N VAL A 2 12.49 0.33 8.37
CA VAL A 2 11.98 1.10 7.22
C VAL A 2 11.56 2.45 7.78
N ILE A 3 12.23 3.53 7.36
CA ILE A 3 11.83 4.89 7.69
C ILE A 3 10.95 5.37 6.54
N LEU A 4 9.65 5.52 6.81
CA LEU A 4 8.70 5.99 5.81
C LEU A 4 8.76 7.50 5.67
N ASN A 5 8.82 7.98 4.43
CA ASN A 5 8.58 9.40 4.14
C ASN A 5 7.07 9.72 4.24
N GLN A 6 6.71 11.01 4.23
CA GLN A 6 5.32 11.44 4.37
C GLN A 6 4.39 10.82 3.32
N ASN A 7 4.82 10.80 2.05
CA ASN A 7 4.02 10.25 0.96
C ASN A 7 3.77 8.73 1.12
N GLN A 8 4.78 8.01 1.63
CA GLN A 8 4.66 6.59 1.93
C GLN A 8 3.71 6.35 3.11
N GLN A 9 3.73 7.20 4.13
CA GLN A 9 2.76 7.14 5.24
C GLN A 9 1.33 7.39 4.74
N ASP A 10 1.12 8.46 3.96
CA ASP A 10 -0.17 8.80 3.37
C ASP A 10 -0.72 7.70 2.44
N PHE A 11 0.18 6.95 1.79
CA PHE A 11 -0.21 5.78 1.00
C PHE A 11 -0.66 4.62 1.89
N ILE A 12 0.05 4.32 2.96
CA ILE A 12 -0.35 3.27 3.91
C ILE A 12 -1.69 3.61 4.59
N GLU A 13 -1.93 4.86 4.94
CA GLU A 13 -3.23 5.31 5.46
C GLU A 13 -4.36 5.10 4.44
N PHE A 14 -4.12 5.43 3.18
CA PHE A 14 -5.09 5.14 2.12
C PHE A 14 -5.38 3.64 1.97
N VAL A 15 -4.34 2.81 2.06
CA VAL A 15 -4.49 1.34 2.02
C VAL A 15 -5.29 0.84 3.23
N LEU A 16 -5.11 1.43 4.42
CA LEU A 16 -5.90 1.15 5.62
C LEU A 16 -7.37 1.54 5.45
N ASP A 17 -7.65 2.72 4.90
CA ASP A 17 -9.03 3.14 4.65
C ASP A 17 -9.72 2.20 3.67
N LYS A 18 -9.00 1.78 2.61
CA LYS A 18 -9.50 0.78 1.67
C LYS A 18 -9.70 -0.57 2.36
N TYR A 19 -8.79 -1.02 3.22
CA TYR A 19 -9.01 -2.24 4.00
C TYR A 19 -10.32 -2.21 4.79
N ILE A 20 -10.65 -1.08 5.43
CA ILE A 20 -11.87 -0.93 6.22
C ILE A 20 -13.12 -0.94 5.30
N GLU A 21 -13.03 -0.32 4.13
CA GLU A 21 -14.14 -0.16 3.19
C GLU A 21 -14.47 -1.45 2.42
N ILE A 22 -13.46 -2.13 1.87
CA ILE A 22 -13.61 -3.25 0.93
C ILE A 22 -13.12 -4.60 1.49
N GLY A 23 -12.43 -4.61 2.63
CA GLY A 23 -11.94 -5.81 3.30
C GLY A 23 -10.57 -6.30 2.80
N VAL A 24 -9.96 -7.21 3.58
CA VAL A 24 -8.57 -7.69 3.37
C VAL A 24 -8.31 -8.34 2.00
N GLU A 25 -9.33 -8.94 1.40
CA GLU A 25 -9.20 -9.70 0.14
C GLU A 25 -8.88 -8.77 -1.04
N GLU A 26 -9.22 -7.50 -0.93
CA GLU A 26 -8.91 -6.50 -1.97
C GLU A 26 -7.51 -5.90 -1.84
N LEU A 27 -6.76 -6.28 -0.80
CA LEU A 27 -5.38 -5.83 -0.59
C LEU A 27 -4.34 -6.84 -1.07
N GLU A 28 -4.67 -7.74 -2.00
CA GLU A 28 -3.70 -8.67 -2.58
C GLU A 28 -2.56 -7.94 -3.32
N GLN A 29 -1.38 -8.57 -3.40
CA GLN A 29 -0.23 -8.00 -4.10
C GLN A 29 -0.54 -7.75 -5.59
N ASP A 30 -1.38 -8.58 -6.19
CA ASP A 30 -1.83 -8.43 -7.58
C ASP A 30 -2.73 -7.19 -7.77
N LYS A 31 -3.32 -6.66 -6.70
CA LYS A 31 -4.12 -5.44 -6.69
C LYS A 31 -3.30 -4.18 -6.38
N LEU A 32 -2.03 -4.32 -6.00
CA LEU A 32 -1.14 -3.17 -5.75
C LEU A 32 -1.12 -2.17 -6.92
N PRO A 33 -1.01 -2.59 -8.20
CA PRO A 33 -1.05 -1.66 -9.32
C PRO A 33 -2.37 -0.87 -9.40
N ASP A 34 -3.50 -1.49 -9.05
CA ASP A 34 -4.80 -0.85 -9.09
C ASP A 34 -5.00 0.10 -7.90
N LEU A 35 -4.47 -0.23 -6.72
CA LEU A 35 -4.42 0.67 -5.56
C LEU A 35 -3.58 1.92 -5.84
N LEU A 36 -2.42 1.75 -6.48
CA LEU A 36 -1.57 2.87 -6.89
C LEU A 36 -2.30 3.77 -7.88
N LYS A 37 -2.93 3.21 -8.92
CA LYS A 37 -3.74 3.98 -9.88
C LYS A 37 -4.94 4.64 -9.22
N SER A 38 -5.58 3.99 -8.24
CA SER A 38 -6.74 4.55 -7.54
C SER A 38 -6.39 5.82 -6.76
N LYS A 39 -5.17 5.94 -6.22
CA LYS A 39 -4.73 7.13 -5.48
C LYS A 39 -4.01 8.16 -6.38
N TYR A 40 -3.21 7.71 -7.34
CA TYR A 40 -2.30 8.55 -8.12
C TYR A 40 -2.64 8.67 -9.61
N GLN A 41 -3.77 8.12 -10.06
CA GLN A 41 -4.20 8.03 -11.48
C GLN A 41 -3.41 7.04 -12.33
N THR A 42 -2.07 7.14 -12.35
CA THR A 42 -1.20 6.21 -13.09
C THR A 42 -0.10 5.61 -12.22
N LEU A 43 0.54 4.56 -12.72
CA LEU A 43 1.70 3.97 -12.04
C LEU A 43 2.93 4.88 -12.11
N GLU A 44 3.09 5.67 -13.17
CA GLU A 44 4.21 6.61 -13.26
C GLU A 44 4.06 7.73 -12.23
N ASP A 45 2.86 8.30 -12.11
CA ASP A 45 2.57 9.33 -11.09
C ASP A 45 2.81 8.79 -9.67
N ALA A 46 2.39 7.55 -9.42
CA ALA A 46 2.65 6.90 -8.13
C ALA A 46 4.15 6.77 -7.84
N LYS A 47 4.97 6.47 -8.85
CA LYS A 47 6.43 6.36 -8.71
C LYS A 47 7.09 7.73 -8.49
N GLU A 48 6.60 8.78 -9.14
CA GLU A 48 7.12 10.13 -8.90
C GLU A 48 6.89 10.59 -7.46
N VAL A 49 5.76 10.18 -6.86
CA VAL A 49 5.39 10.57 -5.49
C VAL A 49 5.99 9.64 -4.42
N LEU A 50 5.95 8.33 -4.65
CA LEU A 50 6.36 7.32 -3.66
C LEU A 50 7.81 6.85 -3.79
N GLY A 51 8.43 7.08 -4.94
CA GLY A 51 9.76 6.58 -5.28
C GLY A 51 9.71 5.34 -6.18
N ASP A 52 10.79 4.56 -6.18
CA ASP A 52 10.87 3.39 -7.05
C ASP A 52 9.91 2.28 -6.58
N VAL A 53 9.40 1.51 -7.53
CA VAL A 53 8.56 0.32 -7.26
C VAL A 53 9.27 -0.66 -6.34
N ASN A 54 10.60 -0.71 -6.43
CA ASN A 54 11.47 -1.50 -5.58
C ASN A 54 11.33 -1.17 -4.08
N ASP A 55 10.89 0.05 -3.73
CA ASP A 55 10.63 0.47 -2.35
C ASP A 55 9.16 0.27 -1.97
N ILE A 56 8.24 0.43 -2.94
CA ILE A 56 6.78 0.34 -2.72
C ILE A 56 6.34 -1.10 -2.46
N VAL A 57 6.89 -2.07 -3.22
CA VAL A 57 6.53 -3.49 -3.08
C VAL A 57 6.85 -4.03 -1.67
N PRO A 58 8.09 -3.93 -1.14
CA PRO A 58 8.38 -4.43 0.20
C PRO A 58 7.59 -3.68 1.27
N LEU A 59 7.34 -2.37 1.10
CA LEU A 59 6.49 -1.60 1.99
C LEU A 59 5.07 -2.18 2.07
N PHE A 60 4.45 -2.42 0.92
CA PHE A 60 3.11 -2.97 0.83
C PHE A 60 3.05 -4.42 1.38
N THR A 61 3.99 -5.28 0.99
CA THR A 61 4.04 -6.67 1.45
C THR A 61 4.31 -6.78 2.95
N ASP A 62 5.21 -5.97 3.52
CA ASP A 62 5.45 -5.96 4.96
C ASP A 62 4.22 -5.45 5.71
N PHE A 63 3.53 -4.45 5.17
CA PHE A 63 2.29 -3.95 5.73
C PHE A 63 1.18 -5.02 5.74
N GLN A 64 1.02 -5.78 4.65
CA GLN A 64 0.09 -6.91 4.60
C GLN A 64 0.38 -7.94 5.71
N LYS A 65 1.64 -8.24 6.02
CA LYS A 65 1.99 -9.16 7.12
C LYS A 65 1.43 -8.67 8.45
N TYR A 66 1.50 -7.38 8.75
CA TYR A 66 0.92 -6.81 9.97
C TYR A 66 -0.61 -6.91 9.99
N LEU A 67 -1.28 -6.65 8.87
CA LEU A 67 -2.74 -6.79 8.76
C LEU A 67 -3.19 -8.24 8.95
N TYR A 68 -2.55 -9.20 8.28
CA TYR A 68 -2.88 -10.61 8.42
C TYR A 68 -2.60 -11.12 9.83
N GLN A 69 -1.51 -10.69 10.46
CA GLN A 69 -1.22 -11.02 11.87
C GLN A 69 -2.29 -10.46 12.82
N SER A 70 -2.78 -9.24 12.58
CA SER A 70 -3.86 -8.65 13.38
C SER A 70 -5.22 -9.32 13.15
N LYS A 71 -5.44 -9.96 11.98
CA LYS A 71 -6.67 -10.70 11.69
C LYS A 71 -6.75 -12.07 12.40
N VAL A 72 -5.65 -12.55 12.98
CA VAL A 72 -5.59 -13.83 13.71
C VAL A 72 -5.74 -13.66 15.24
N ALA A 73 -6.16 -12.49 15.73
CA ALA A 73 -6.39 -12.22 17.15
C ALA A 73 -7.87 -12.12 17.51
#